data_AF-A0A6V7JV71-F1
#
_entry.id   AF-A0A6V7JV71-F1
#
_cell.length_a   1.000
_cell.length_b   1.000
_cell.length_c   1.000
_cell.angle_alpha   90.00
_cell.angle_beta   90.00
_cell.angle_gamma   90.00
#
_symmetry.space_group_name_H-M   'P 1'
#
loop_
_entity.id
_entity.type
_entity.pdbx_description
1 polymer ?
#
loop_
_entity_poly.entity_id
_entity_poly.type
_entity_poly.pdbx_seq_one_letter_code
_entity_poly.pdbx_strand_id
1 'polypeptide(L)'
;DIDLVVIGRWNNLPLRTLESALLDQNIAEPSTIKVLDKASVPIVKLTDKETEIKVDISFNMNNGVKSAELIKKYKKQYPVLDKLVMVLKQFLLQRDLNEVFTGGISSYSLILMTISFLQ
;
A
#
# COMPACT_ATOMS: atom_id res chain seq x y z
N ASP A 1 6.25 1.24 -3.65
CA ASP A 1 5.90 -0.05 -3.02
C ASP A 1 4.71 -0.64 -3.75
N ILE A 2 4.51 -1.95 -3.62
CA ILE A 2 3.35 -2.66 -4.12
C ILE A 2 2.62 -3.26 -2.93
N ASP A 3 1.36 -2.88 -2.75
CA ASP A 3 0.47 -3.49 -1.78
C ASP A 3 -0.27 -4.69 -2.40
N LEU A 4 -0.13 -5.86 -1.78
CA LEU A 4 -0.85 -7.08 -2.14
C LEU A 4 -1.82 -7.47 -1.02
N VAL A 5 -3.02 -7.92 -1.43
CA VAL A 5 -4.02 -8.46 -0.50
C VAL A 5 -4.33 -9.90 -0.90
N VAL A 6 -4.05 -10.84 0.00
CA VAL A 6 -4.41 -12.25 -0.18
C VAL A 6 -5.74 -12.51 0.51
N ILE A 7 -6.75 -12.87 -0.27
CA ILE A 7 -8.11 -13.15 0.21
C ILE A 7 -8.31 -14.65 0.33
N GLY A 8 -8.74 -15.12 1.50
CA GLY A 8 -8.96 -16.54 1.74
C GLY A 8 -9.66 -16.82 3.07
N ARG A 9 -10.02 -18.10 3.26
CA ARG A 9 -10.51 -18.61 4.54
C ARG A 9 -9.31 -19.06 5.36
N TRP A 10 -8.93 -18.28 6.36
CA TRP A 10 -7.78 -18.55 7.22
C TRP A 10 -8.26 -18.88 8.63
N ASN A 11 -7.96 -20.08 9.13
CA ASN A 11 -8.17 -20.39 10.55
C ASN A 11 -7.16 -19.63 11.43
N ASN A 12 -5.91 -19.53 10.94
CA ASN A 12 -4.84 -18.68 11.45
C ASN A 12 -4.15 -18.02 10.25
N LEU A 13 -3.66 -16.79 10.40
CA LEU A 13 -2.98 -16.10 9.30
C LEU A 13 -1.63 -16.78 9.00
N PRO A 14 -1.35 -17.17 7.74
CA PRO A 14 -0.17 -17.96 7.39
C PRO A 14 1.08 -17.08 7.20
N LEU A 15 1.33 -16.11 8.08
CA LEU A 15 2.38 -15.09 7.89
C LEU A 15 3.79 -15.71 7.79
N ARG A 16 4.12 -16.61 8.73
CA ARG A 16 5.41 -17.30 8.77
C ARG A 16 5.56 -18.35 7.68
N THR A 17 4.47 -19.06 7.37
CA THR A 17 4.45 -20.00 6.24
C THR A 17 4.69 -19.28 4.92
N LEU A 18 4.11 -18.10 4.73
CA LEU A 18 4.36 -17.26 3.57
C LEU A 18 5.82 -16.76 3.53
N GLU A 19 6.36 -16.32 4.67
CA GLU A 19 7.77 -15.93 4.78
C GLU A 19 8.71 -17.05 4.33
N SER A 20 8.54 -18.26 4.85
CA SER A 20 9.34 -19.42 4.44
C SER A 20 9.18 -19.73 2.96
N ALA A 21 7.95 -19.77 2.45
CA ALA A 21 7.70 -20.07 1.04
C ALA A 21 8.35 -19.05 0.09
N LEU A 22 8.33 -17.75 0.44
CA LEU A 22 8.96 -16.70 -0.37
C LEU A 22 10.50 -16.81 -0.39
N LEU A 23 11.10 -17.28 0.70
CA LEU A 23 12.54 -17.54 0.79
C LEU A 23 12.93 -18.82 0.04
N ASP A 24 12.18 -19.90 0.24
CA ASP A 24 12.42 -21.21 -0.39
C ASP A 24 12.29 -21.13 -1.92
N GLN A 25 11.39 -20.28 -2.41
CA GLN A 25 11.24 -20.01 -3.84
C GLN A 25 12.18 -18.91 -4.36
N ASN A 26 13.07 -18.37 -3.52
CA ASN A 26 14.05 -17.33 -3.89
C ASN A 26 13.41 -16.06 -4.48
N ILE A 27 12.21 -15.70 -4.01
CA ILE A 27 11.46 -14.51 -4.42
C ILE A 27 11.86 -13.30 -3.57
N ALA A 28 11.97 -13.49 -2.26
CA ALA A 28 12.34 -12.41 -1.34
C ALA A 28 13.85 -12.32 -1.13
N GLU A 29 14.38 -11.10 -1.08
CA GLU A 29 15.74 -10.85 -0.57
C GLU A 29 15.79 -11.20 0.94
N PRO A 30 16.58 -12.19 1.38
CA PRO A 30 16.51 -12.74 2.75
C PRO A 30 16.68 -11.72 3.87
N SER A 31 17.49 -10.68 3.64
CA SER A 31 17.74 -9.63 4.62
C SER A 31 16.57 -8.63 4.79
N THR A 32 15.61 -8.65 3.86
CA THR A 32 14.55 -7.63 3.78
C THR A 32 13.18 -8.13 4.23
N ILE A 33 12.94 -9.43 4.21
CA ILE A 33 11.65 -9.99 4.60
C ILE A 33 11.40 -9.82 6.10
N LYS A 34 10.24 -9.30 6.45
CA LYS A 34 9.83 -9.02 7.83
C LYS A 34 8.35 -9.31 8.02
N VAL A 35 8.05 -10.15 9.00
CA VAL A 35 6.68 -10.37 9.47
C VAL A 35 6.36 -9.39 10.60
N LEU A 36 5.36 -8.54 10.38
CA LEU A 36 4.82 -7.61 11.35
C LEU A 36 3.48 -8.15 11.85
N ASP A 37 3.52 -9.04 12.85
CA ASP A 37 2.35 -9.77 13.37
C ASP A 37 1.65 -9.08 14.55
N LYS A 38 2.33 -8.15 15.23
CA LYS A 38 1.81 -7.43 16.41
C LYS A 38 1.02 -6.15 16.10
N ALA A 39 1.00 -5.70 14.85
CA ALA A 39 0.26 -4.50 14.45
C ALA A 39 -1.25 -4.79 14.34
N SER A 40 -2.08 -3.74 14.38
CA SER A 40 -3.54 -3.87 14.20
C SER A 40 -3.93 -4.56 12.88
N VAL A 41 -3.05 -4.48 11.88
CA VAL A 41 -3.14 -5.23 10.63
C VAL A 41 -1.83 -6.00 10.45
N PRO A 42 -1.86 -7.34 10.54
CA PRO A 42 -0.66 -8.15 10.29
C PRO A 42 -0.22 -8.12 8.83
N ILE A 43 1.06 -7.87 8.59
CA ILE A 43 1.63 -7.67 7.23
C ILE A 43 2.96 -8.41 7.11
N VAL A 44 3.23 -8.99 5.92
CA VAL A 44 4.56 -9.48 5.52
C VAL A 44 5.15 -8.46 4.55
N LYS A 45 6.24 -7.81 4.95
CA LYS A 45 6.98 -6.87 4.09
C LYS A 45 8.20 -7.57 3.51
N LEU A 46 8.53 -7.34 2.25
CA LEU A 46 9.73 -7.85 1.61
C LEU A 46 10.23 -6.90 0.52
N THR A 47 11.47 -7.10 0.08
CA THR A 47 11.95 -6.62 -1.21
C THR A 47 12.04 -7.82 -2.15
N ASP A 48 11.41 -7.71 -3.32
CA ASP A 48 11.54 -8.70 -4.37
C ASP A 48 12.98 -8.74 -4.89
N LYS A 49 13.54 -9.94 -5.02
CA LYS A 49 14.96 -10.15 -5.32
C LYS A 49 15.34 -9.78 -6.76
N GLU A 50 14.42 -9.94 -7.71
CA GLU A 50 14.70 -9.69 -9.13
C GLU A 50 14.48 -8.22 -9.49
N THR A 51 13.40 -7.62 -9.01
CA THR A 51 12.97 -6.28 -9.39
C THR A 51 13.39 -5.19 -8.40
N GLU A 52 13.88 -5.58 -7.22
CA GLU A 52 14.19 -4.69 -6.08
C GLU A 52 12.98 -3.88 -5.59
N ILE A 53 11.76 -4.27 -5.97
CA ILE A 53 10.53 -3.58 -5.58
C ILE A 53 10.14 -4.01 -4.17
N LYS A 54 9.83 -3.03 -3.32
CA LYS A 54 9.25 -3.26 -1.99
C LYS A 54 7.80 -3.70 -2.11
N VAL A 55 7.45 -4.79 -1.45
CA VAL A 55 6.12 -5.39 -1.45
C VAL A 55 5.61 -5.56 -0.02
N ASP A 56 4.38 -5.10 0.22
CA ASP A 56 3.65 -5.28 1.47
C ASP A 56 2.47 -6.23 1.24
N ILE A 57 2.49 -7.40 1.88
CA ILE A 57 1.45 -8.42 1.73
C ILE A 57 0.57 -8.46 2.99
N SER A 58 -0.72 -8.19 2.80
CA SER A 58 -1.74 -8.24 3.85
C SER A 58 -2.78 -9.33 3.58
N PHE A 59 -3.50 -9.74 4.62
CA PHE A 59 -4.51 -10.80 4.52
C PHE A 59 -5.90 -10.26 4.85
N ASN A 60 -6.89 -10.59 4.00
CA ASN A 60 -8.30 -10.24 4.19
C ASN A 60 -8.60 -8.73 4.39
N MET A 61 -7.70 -7.85 3.92
CA MET A 61 -7.85 -6.40 4.00
C MET A 61 -8.69 -5.84 2.83
N ASN A 62 -9.99 -6.17 2.81
CA ASN A 62 -10.90 -5.78 1.72
C ASN A 62 -11.05 -4.26 1.54
N ASN A 63 -10.80 -3.47 2.59
CA ASN A 63 -10.93 -2.01 2.52
C ASN A 63 -9.92 -1.39 1.55
N GLY A 64 -8.69 -1.89 1.46
CA GLY A 64 -7.68 -1.40 0.52
C GLY A 64 -8.11 -1.59 -0.93
N VAL A 65 -8.69 -2.76 -1.25
CA VAL A 65 -9.22 -3.08 -2.59
C VAL A 65 -10.37 -2.14 -2.95
N LYS A 66 -11.35 -1.96 -2.06
CA LYS A 66 -12.50 -1.06 -2.27
C LYS A 66 -12.06 0.39 -2.49
N SER A 67 -11.10 0.88 -1.71
CA SER A 67 -10.54 2.23 -1.87
C SER A 67 -9.85 2.39 -3.23
N ALA A 68 -9.08 1.38 -3.68
CA ALA A 68 -8.44 1.41 -4.99
C ALA A 68 -9.46 1.41 -6.13
N GLU A 69 -10.55 0.64 -6.02
CA GLU A 69 -11.65 0.65 -7.00
C GLU A 69 -12.37 2.00 -7.05
N LEU A 70 -12.65 2.61 -5.89
CA LEU A 70 -13.25 3.94 -5.79
C LEU A 70 -12.38 4.98 -6.49
N ILE A 71 -11.06 4.98 -6.22
CA ILE A 71 -10.11 5.89 -6.85
C ILE A 71 -10.07 5.65 -8.37
N LYS A 72 -10.06 4.40 -8.84
CA LYS A 72 -10.11 4.08 -10.27
C LYS A 72 -11.35 4.65 -10.95
N LYS A 73 -12.51 4.61 -10.28
CA LYS A 73 -13.75 5.23 -10.78
C LYS A 73 -13.58 6.74 -10.93
N TYR A 74 -13.08 7.43 -9.91
CA TYR A 74 -12.89 8.88 -9.96
C TYR A 74 -11.82 9.32 -10.94
N LYS A 75 -10.76 8.54 -11.14
CA LYS A 75 -9.75 8.80 -12.18
C LYS A 75 -10.37 8.78 -13.59
N LYS A 76 -11.31 7.88 -13.85
CA LYS A 76 -12.06 7.83 -15.12
C LYS A 76 -13.01 9.01 -15.25
N GLN A 77 -13.69 9.39 -14.16
CA GLN A 77 -14.62 10.52 -14.14
C GLN A 77 -13.91 11.87 -14.30
N TYR A 78 -12.73 12.01 -13.69
CA TYR A 78 -11.93 13.24 -13.69
C TYR A 78 -10.51 12.97 -14.20
N PRO A 79 -10.26 13.01 -15.53
CA PRO A 79 -8.95 12.73 -16.12
C PRO A 79 -7.80 13.66 -15.67
N VAL A 80 -8.13 14.79 -15.03
CA VAL A 80 -7.17 15.74 -14.45
C VAL A 80 -6.73 15.34 -13.03
N LEU A 81 -7.47 14.46 -12.36
CA LEU A 81 -7.25 14.06 -10.96
C LEU A 81 -5.81 13.57 -10.73
N ASP A 82 -5.33 12.67 -11.59
CA ASP A 82 -3.98 12.11 -11.47
C ASP A 82 -2.89 13.18 -11.53
N LYS A 83 -3.03 14.12 -12.47
CA LYS A 83 -2.04 15.19 -12.66
C LYS A 83 -2.02 16.12 -11.45
N LEU A 84 -3.20 16.51 -10.96
CA LEU A 84 -3.33 17.39 -9.80
C LEU A 84 -2.81 16.72 -8.52
N VAL A 85 -3.19 15.47 -8.27
CA VAL A 85 -2.71 14.70 -7.11
C VAL A 85 -1.19 14.55 -7.15
N MET A 86 -0.58 14.32 -8.32
CA MET A 86 0.88 14.22 -8.44
C MET A 86 1.59 15.53 -8.06
N VAL A 87 1.09 16.67 -8.54
CA VAL A 87 1.65 17.98 -8.18
C VAL A 87 1.51 18.25 -6.69
N LEU A 88 0.34 17.98 -6.11
CA LEU A 88 0.10 18.18 -4.68
C LEU A 88 0.92 17.22 -3.80
N LYS A 89 1.08 15.97 -4.23
CA LYS A 89 1.96 15.00 -3.57
C LYS A 89 3.39 15.52 -3.49
N GLN A 90 3.91 16.01 -4.62
CA GLN A 90 5.26 16.56 -4.67
C GLN A 90 5.39 17.82 -3.79
N PHE A 91 4.37 18.68 -3.79
CA PHE A 91 4.33 19.88 -2.97
C PHE A 91 4.41 19.57 -1.46
N LEU A 92 3.67 18.55 -1.00
CA LEU A 92 3.69 18.10 0.39
C LEU A 92 5.02 17.42 0.75
N LEU A 93 5.55 16.59 -0.15
CA LEU A 93 6.84 15.92 0.02
C LEU A 93 7.98 16.93 0.22
N GLN A 94 8.01 18.00 -0.58
CA GLN A 94 9.02 19.07 -0.45
C GLN A 94 8.96 19.87 0.86
N ARG A 95 7.91 19.67 1.67
CA ARG A 95 7.68 20.36 2.94
C ARG A 95 7.66 19.40 4.13
N ASP A 96 8.01 18.13 3.90
CA ASP A 96 7.95 17.07 4.90
C ASP A 96 6.54 16.87 5.51
N LEU A 97 5.49 17.17 4.71
CA LEU A 97 4.08 17.08 5.11
C LEU A 97 3.36 15.85 4.53
N ASN A 98 4.10 14.88 3.98
CA ASN A 98 3.54 13.67 3.36
C ASN A 98 3.47 12.46 4.30
N GLU A 99 3.89 12.59 5.57
CA GLU A 99 3.87 11.52 6.57
C GLU A 99 2.87 11.82 7.69
N VAL A 100 1.93 10.90 7.92
CA VAL A 100 0.88 11.09 8.96
C VAL A 100 1.47 11.05 10.37
N PHE A 101 2.52 10.27 10.57
CA PHE A 101 3.17 10.10 11.88
C PHE A 101 3.74 11.42 12.42
N THR A 102 4.18 12.31 11.53
CA THR A 102 4.73 13.63 11.87
C THR A 102 3.67 14.74 11.83
N GLY A 103 2.38 14.41 11.65
CA GLY A 103 1.28 15.37 11.54
C GLY A 103 0.96 15.84 10.12
N GLY A 104 1.56 15.22 9.11
CA GLY A 104 1.27 15.46 7.70
C GLY A 104 0.00 14.79 7.18
N ILE A 105 -0.18 14.83 5.86
CA ILE A 105 -1.38 14.34 5.17
C ILE A 105 -1.08 13.02 4.47
N SER A 106 -1.95 12.02 4.66
CA SER A 106 -1.83 10.74 3.97
C SER A 106 -2.10 10.88 2.47
N SER A 107 -1.47 10.03 1.66
CA SER A 107 -1.74 9.96 0.21
C SER A 107 -3.23 9.72 -0.09
N TYR A 108 -3.92 8.93 0.75
CA TYR A 108 -5.34 8.64 0.58
C TYR A 108 -6.22 9.86 0.91
N SER A 109 -5.93 10.56 2.01
CA SER A 109 -6.63 11.80 2.37
C SER A 109 -6.48 12.87 1.29
N LEU A 110 -5.27 13.04 0.75
CA LEU A 110 -5.00 14.00 -0.32
C LEU A 110 -5.85 13.71 -1.57
N ILE A 111 -5.95 12.44 -1.99
CA ILE A 111 -6.75 12.11 -3.17
C ILE A 111 -8.24 12.38 -2.93
N LEU A 112 -8.76 12.11 -1.73
CA LEU A 112 -10.15 12.41 -1.38
C LEU A 112 -10.44 13.91 -1.36
N MET A 113 -9.52 14.72 -0.80
CA MET A 113 -9.62 16.17 -0.84
C MET A 113 -9.64 16.69 -2.29
N THR A 114 -8.79 16.12 -3.15
CA THR A 114 -8.73 16.50 -4.57
C THR A 114 -10.00 16.09 -5.32
N ILE A 115 -10.55 14.90 -5.03
CA ILE A 115 -11.85 14.47 -5.57
C ILE A 115 -12.95 15.43 -5.13
N SER A 116 -13.01 15.78 -3.84
CA SER A 116 -14.00 16.71 -3.30
C SER A 116 -13.91 18.11 -3.90
N PHE A 117 -12.72 18.55 -4.31
CA PHE A 117 -12.52 19.82 -5.02
C PHE A 117 -13.03 19.79 -6.48
N LEU A 118 -13.06 18.61 -7.11
CA LEU A 118 -13.48 18.42 -8.50
C LEU A 118 -14.97 18.08 -8.65
N GLN A 119 -15.66 17.75 -7.55
CA GLN A 119 -17.10 17.50 -7.47
C GLN A 119 -17.89 18.80 -7.51
#